data_AF-A0A2E0V0T7-F1
#
_entry.id   AF-A0A2E0V0T7-F1
#
_cell.length_a   1.000
_cell.length_b   1.000
_cell.length_c   1.000
_cell.angle_alpha   90.00
_cell.angle_beta   90.00
_cell.angle_gamma   90.00
#
_symmetry.space_group_name_H-M   'P 1'
#
loop_
_entity.id
_entity.type
_entity.pdbx_description
1 polymer ?
#
loop_
_entity_poly.entity_id
_entity_poly.type
_entity_poly.pdbx_seq_one_letter_code
_entity_poly.pdbx_strand_id
1 'polypeptide(L)'
;MVVNNFDGPEIQISEEKLQKFGWILLGLAVIFTIIGALVSPIDDLGKPILLLPEVKAVEDYRKSAQSWISELTILDSEIARVISTEQQGDLFSQSRSAQQTLQHAVEIAQEVDRTKVPPIGMGLHEQMLSTTLSYLEAARSALQWVSAPEQENQDLAIQILEVAREMKSELEKNKWLVSL
;
A
#
# COMPACT_ATOMS: atom_id res chain seq x y z
N MET A 1 -27.29 77.47 15.47
CA MET A 1 -26.23 77.04 14.55
C MET A 1 -24.94 76.92 15.34
N VAL A 2 -24.51 75.70 15.67
CA VAL A 2 -23.11 75.35 15.94
C VAL A 2 -22.92 73.94 15.38
N VAL A 3 -21.94 73.80 14.50
CA VAL A 3 -21.61 72.59 13.74
C VAL A 3 -20.88 71.62 14.67
N ASN A 4 -21.38 70.39 14.78
CA ASN A 4 -20.63 69.28 15.38
C ASN A 4 -19.62 68.77 14.35
N ASN A 5 -18.33 69.08 14.53
CA ASN A 5 -17.26 68.41 13.82
C ASN A 5 -16.94 67.10 14.54
N PHE A 6 -17.36 65.98 13.96
CA PHE A 6 -16.85 64.66 14.31
C PHE A 6 -15.48 64.49 13.64
N ASP A 7 -14.41 64.76 14.36
CA ASP A 7 -13.08 64.27 14.00
C ASP A 7 -13.03 62.76 14.29
N GLY A 8 -13.37 61.96 13.28
CA GLY A 8 -13.01 60.55 13.24
C GLY A 8 -11.55 60.42 12.80
N PRO A 9 -10.75 59.52 13.39
CA PRO A 9 -9.37 59.33 12.96
C PRO A 9 -9.35 58.78 11.53
N GLU A 10 -8.99 59.63 10.56
CA GLU A 10 -8.68 59.19 9.19
C GLU A 10 -7.47 58.27 9.23
N ILE A 11 -7.67 56.99 8.96
CA ILE A 11 -6.60 56.00 8.87
C ILE A 11 -5.82 56.29 7.57
N GLN A 12 -4.80 57.14 7.64
CA GLN A 12 -3.88 57.38 6.54
C GLN A 12 -2.91 56.20 6.40
N ILE A 13 -3.30 55.18 5.64
CA ILE A 13 -2.42 54.07 5.30
C ILE A 13 -1.45 54.54 4.20
N SER A 14 -0.17 54.67 4.55
CA SER A 14 0.90 54.98 3.59
C SER A 14 0.92 53.95 2.45
N GLU A 15 0.94 54.44 1.20
CA GLU A 15 0.95 53.61 -0.02
C GLU A 15 2.08 52.56 -0.02
N GLU A 16 3.24 52.89 0.56
CA GLU A 16 4.38 51.98 0.66
C GLU A 16 4.08 50.76 1.56
N LYS A 17 3.34 50.96 2.66
CA LYS A 17 2.90 49.88 3.54
C LYS A 17 1.85 49.00 2.85
N LEU A 18 0.98 49.61 2.06
CA LEU A 18 -0.07 48.94 1.29
C LEU A 18 0.54 48.07 0.18
N GLN A 19 1.57 48.57 -0.49
CA GLN A 19 2.31 47.83 -1.51
C GLN A 19 3.07 46.63 -0.89
N LYS A 20 3.79 46.84 0.21
CA LYS A 20 4.47 45.74 0.94
C LYS A 20 3.49 44.66 1.41
N PHE A 21 2.32 45.06 1.92
CA PHE A 21 1.27 44.12 2.29
C PHE A 21 0.74 43.34 1.08
N GLY A 22 0.57 43.99 -0.07
CA GLY A 22 0.16 43.35 -1.32
C GLY A 22 1.14 42.28 -1.78
N TRP A 23 2.45 42.55 -1.72
CA TRP A 23 3.49 41.57 -2.06
C TRP A 23 3.49 40.36 -1.11
N ILE A 24 3.29 40.60 0.19
CA ILE A 24 3.19 39.52 1.18
C ILE A 24 1.95 38.65 0.91
N LEU A 25 0.79 39.28 0.67
CA LEU A 25 -0.45 38.57 0.33
C LEU A 25 -0.32 37.77 -0.97
N LEU A 26 0.34 38.33 -1.98
CA LEU A 26 0.58 37.65 -3.25
C LEU A 26 1.50 36.44 -3.05
N GLY A 27 2.60 36.60 -2.31
CA GLY A 27 3.47 35.49 -1.95
C GLY A 27 2.73 34.38 -1.20
N LEU A 28 1.88 34.77 -0.24
CA LEU A 28 1.06 33.82 0.52
C LEU A 28 0.05 33.08 -0.38
N ALA A 29 -0.60 33.79 -1.31
CA ALA A 29 -1.54 33.20 -2.26
C ALA A 29 -0.85 32.20 -3.21
N VAL A 30 0.35 32.53 -3.69
CA VAL A 30 1.16 31.61 -4.51
C VAL A 30 1.52 30.35 -3.72
N ILE A 31 1.95 30.49 -2.47
CA ILE A 31 2.28 29.35 -1.60
C ILE A 31 1.05 28.45 -1.39
N PHE A 32 -0.10 29.03 -1.05
CA PHE A 32 -1.35 28.27 -0.88
C PHE A 32 -1.79 27.58 -2.18
N THR A 33 -1.53 28.20 -3.33
CA THR A 33 -1.84 27.61 -4.64
C THR A 33 -0.94 26.42 -4.95
N ILE A 34 0.36 26.51 -4.64
CA ILE A 34 1.32 25.41 -4.84
C ILE A 34 1.00 24.25 -3.90
N ILE A 35 0.74 24.54 -2.62
CA ILE A 35 0.35 23.52 -1.64
C ILE A 35 -0.98 22.87 -2.06
N GLY A 36 -1.95 23.68 -2.48
CA GLY A 36 -3.22 23.19 -3.00
C GLY A 36 -3.05 22.29 -4.22
N ALA A 37 -2.19 22.66 -5.17
CA ALA A 37 -1.93 21.86 -6.36
C ALA A 37 -1.20 20.54 -6.06
N LEU A 38 -0.26 20.52 -5.11
CA LEU A 38 0.49 19.31 -4.73
C LEU A 38 -0.32 18.36 -3.85
N VAL A 39 -1.23 18.89 -3.03
CA VAL A 39 -2.02 18.10 -2.07
C VAL A 39 -3.40 17.74 -2.62
N SER A 40 -3.94 18.49 -3.58
CA SER A 40 -5.24 18.19 -4.19
C SER A 40 -5.15 16.95 -5.07
N PRO A 41 -5.88 15.87 -4.76
CA PRO A 41 -5.99 14.73 -5.66
C PRO A 41 -6.74 15.16 -6.93
N ILE A 42 -6.13 14.91 -8.08
CA ILE A 42 -6.72 15.17 -9.40
C ILE A 42 -6.98 13.81 -10.04
N ASP A 43 -8.18 13.62 -10.58
CA ASP A 43 -8.56 12.43 -11.37
C ASP A 43 -7.75 12.34 -12.67
N ASP A 44 -7.73 11.18 -13.32
CA ASP A 44 -7.12 10.93 -14.63
C ASP A 44 -7.72 11.83 -15.74
N LEU A 45 -8.87 12.46 -15.46
CA LEU A 45 -9.56 13.44 -16.31
C LEU A 45 -9.30 14.91 -15.93
N GLY A 46 -8.35 15.20 -15.03
CA GLY A 46 -7.95 16.57 -14.69
C GLY A 46 -8.94 17.33 -13.79
N LYS A 47 -9.87 16.64 -13.14
CA LYS A 47 -10.89 17.26 -12.26
C LYS A 47 -10.57 17.04 -10.78
N PRO A 48 -10.76 18.07 -9.93
CA PRO A 48 -10.68 17.90 -8.48
C PRO A 48 -11.88 17.08 -8.01
N ILE A 49 -11.62 15.87 -7.52
CA ILE A 49 -12.64 15.02 -6.91
C ILE A 49 -12.61 15.24 -5.40
N LEU A 50 -13.75 15.65 -4.84
CA LEU A 50 -14.00 15.54 -3.40
C LEU A 50 -14.20 14.06 -3.07
N LEU A 51 -13.09 13.34 -2.87
CA LEU A 51 -13.18 12.00 -2.30
C LEU A 51 -13.61 12.19 -0.85
N LEU A 52 -14.83 11.71 -0.54
CA LEU A 52 -15.19 11.48 0.86
C LEU A 52 -14.07 10.62 1.48
N PRO A 53 -13.65 10.88 2.73
CA PRO A 53 -12.57 10.12 3.37
C PRO A 53 -12.74 8.60 3.24
N GLU A 54 -13.98 8.13 3.22
CA GLU A 54 -14.36 6.73 3.03
C GLU A 54 -14.01 6.18 1.63
N VAL A 55 -14.28 6.95 0.56
CA VAL A 55 -13.96 6.54 -0.81
C VAL A 55 -12.44 6.51 -1.01
N LYS A 56 -11.73 7.48 -0.44
CA LYS A 56 -10.27 7.47 -0.44
C LYS A 56 -9.70 6.25 0.29
N ALA A 57 -10.23 5.90 1.47
CA ALA A 57 -9.79 4.73 2.22
C ALA A 57 -10.01 3.42 1.45
N VAL A 58 -11.11 3.32 0.70
CA VAL A 58 -11.39 2.19 -0.19
C VAL A 58 -10.36 2.09 -1.32
N GLU A 59 -10.09 3.19 -2.01
CA GLU A 59 -9.14 3.21 -3.12
C GLU A 59 -7.69 2.96 -2.65
N ASP A 60 -7.29 3.58 -1.54
CA ASP A 60 -5.97 3.36 -0.95
C ASP A 60 -5.80 1.88 -0.55
N TYR A 61 -6.83 1.27 0.07
CA TYR A 61 -6.82 -0.16 0.40
C TYR A 61 -6.78 -1.05 -0.85
N ARG A 62 -7.53 -0.71 -1.90
CA ARG A 62 -7.52 -1.45 -3.18
C ARG A 62 -6.12 -1.46 -3.80
N LYS A 63 -5.43 -0.32 -3.81
CA LYS A 63 -4.03 -0.22 -4.29
C LYS A 63 -3.09 -1.10 -3.47
N SER A 64 -3.21 -1.08 -2.14
CA SER A 64 -2.45 -1.96 -1.26
C SER A 64 -2.72 -3.44 -1.59
N ALA A 65 -3.98 -3.83 -1.75
CA ALA A 65 -4.35 -5.20 -2.10
C ALA A 65 -3.75 -5.65 -3.45
N GLN A 66 -3.76 -4.79 -4.46
CA GLN A 66 -3.11 -5.08 -5.75
C GLN A 66 -1.59 -5.23 -5.61
N SER A 67 -0.96 -4.38 -4.79
CA SER A 67 0.46 -4.48 -4.48
C SER A 67 0.78 -5.82 -3.83
N TRP A 68 0.02 -6.24 -2.82
CA TRP A 68 0.26 -7.52 -2.14
C TRP A 68 0.05 -8.71 -3.05
N ILE A 69 -0.93 -8.71 -3.96
CA ILE A 69 -1.09 -9.79 -4.96
C ILE A 69 0.14 -9.89 -5.87
N SER A 70 0.70 -8.75 -6.27
CA SER A 70 1.97 -8.71 -7.00
C SER A 70 3.11 -9.29 -6.18
N GLU A 71 3.26 -8.90 -4.91
CA GLU A 71 4.27 -9.44 -4.00
C GLU A 71 4.11 -10.95 -3.77
N LEU A 72 2.87 -11.45 -3.66
CA LEU A 72 2.60 -12.90 -3.59
C LEU A 72 3.02 -13.65 -4.86
N THR A 73 3.02 -12.98 -6.04
CA THR A 73 3.58 -13.55 -7.27
C THR A 73 5.08 -13.69 -7.21
N ILE A 74 5.76 -12.69 -6.64
CA ILE A 74 7.20 -12.72 -6.42
C ILE A 74 7.52 -13.84 -5.43
N LEU A 75 6.84 -13.85 -4.29
CA LEU A 75 7.00 -14.87 -3.25
C LEU A 75 6.76 -16.29 -3.78
N ASP A 76 5.75 -16.49 -4.63
CA ASP A 76 5.50 -17.78 -5.30
C ASP A 76 6.73 -18.29 -6.06
N SER A 77 7.34 -17.41 -6.86
CA SER A 77 8.52 -17.75 -7.64
C SER A 77 9.74 -18.01 -6.75
N GLU A 78 9.85 -17.31 -5.62
CA GLU A 78 10.91 -17.52 -4.63
C GLU A 78 10.77 -18.90 -3.98
N ILE A 79 9.59 -19.26 -3.51
CA ILE A 79 9.30 -20.56 -2.90
C ILE A 79 9.53 -21.68 -3.90
N ALA A 80 9.00 -21.53 -5.13
CA ALA A 80 9.17 -22.53 -6.18
C ALA A 80 10.65 -22.80 -6.49
N ARG A 81 11.46 -21.74 -6.55
CA ARG A 81 12.92 -21.85 -6.75
C ARG A 81 13.61 -22.55 -5.59
N VAL A 82 13.22 -22.27 -4.34
CA VAL A 82 13.75 -22.96 -3.15
C VAL A 82 13.45 -24.46 -3.22
N ILE A 83 12.23 -24.84 -3.62
CA ILE A 83 11.79 -26.24 -3.74
C ILE A 83 12.49 -26.96 -4.90
N SER A 84 12.66 -26.29 -6.05
CA SER A 84 13.18 -26.89 -7.29
C SER A 84 14.69 -27.00 -7.34
N THR A 85 15.42 -26.38 -6.40
CA THR A 85 16.88 -26.40 -6.43
C THR A 85 17.37 -27.80 -6.06
N GLU A 86 18.07 -28.46 -6.99
CA GLU A 86 18.72 -29.74 -6.71
C GLU A 86 19.76 -29.58 -5.60
N GLN A 87 19.76 -30.52 -4.65
CA GLN A 87 20.63 -30.55 -3.46
C GLN A 87 22.15 -30.69 -3.78
N GLN A 88 22.55 -30.60 -5.05
CA GLN A 88 23.95 -30.71 -5.50
C GLN A 88 24.72 -29.37 -5.46
N GLY A 89 24.06 -28.26 -5.10
CA GLY A 89 24.66 -26.93 -4.99
C GLY A 89 25.15 -26.53 -3.59
N ASP A 90 25.48 -25.24 -3.40
CA ASP A 90 25.88 -24.69 -2.10
C ASP A 90 24.70 -24.65 -1.11
N LEU A 91 24.67 -25.60 -0.17
CA LEU A 91 23.63 -25.72 0.88
C LEU A 91 23.49 -24.45 1.73
N PHE A 92 24.56 -23.67 1.92
CA PHE A 92 24.47 -22.41 2.67
C PHE A 92 23.68 -21.36 1.88
N SER A 93 23.90 -21.28 0.57
CA SER A 93 23.13 -20.39 -0.31
C SER A 93 21.64 -20.79 -0.34
N GLN A 94 21.33 -22.09 -0.33
CA GLN A 94 19.97 -22.61 -0.30
C GLN A 94 19.26 -22.30 1.01
N SER A 95 19.93 -22.56 2.14
CA SER A 95 19.40 -22.22 3.47
C SER A 95 19.14 -20.72 3.61
N ARG A 96 20.06 -19.88 3.14
CA ARG A 96 19.90 -18.42 3.15
C ARG A 96 18.73 -17.98 2.26
N SER A 97 18.60 -18.55 1.06
CA SER A 97 17.47 -18.25 0.17
C SER A 97 16.15 -18.62 0.84
N ALA A 98 16.04 -19.81 1.44
CA ALA A 98 14.82 -20.24 2.13
C ALA A 98 14.47 -19.36 3.33
N GLN A 99 15.46 -18.93 4.12
CA GLN A 99 15.26 -17.99 5.22
C GLN A 99 14.81 -16.61 4.73
N GLN A 100 15.37 -16.11 3.64
CA GLN A 100 14.96 -14.85 3.02
C GLN A 100 13.52 -14.92 2.51
N THR A 101 13.16 -16.02 1.84
CA THR A 101 11.79 -16.27 1.37
C THR A 101 10.80 -16.35 2.53
N LEU A 102 11.15 -17.03 3.63
CA LEU A 102 10.31 -17.07 4.83
C LEU A 102 10.15 -15.67 5.45
N GLN A 103 11.23 -14.91 5.54
CA GLN A 103 11.19 -13.54 6.07
C GLN A 103 10.28 -12.63 5.21
N HIS A 104 10.40 -12.72 3.89
CA HIS A 104 9.54 -12.00 2.95
C HIS A 104 8.05 -12.36 3.15
N ALA A 105 7.73 -13.66 3.30
CA ALA A 105 6.37 -14.08 3.58
C ALA A 105 5.82 -13.53 4.91
N VAL A 106 6.66 -13.48 5.95
CA VAL A 106 6.29 -12.87 7.25
C VAL A 106 6.03 -11.37 7.11
N GLU A 107 6.84 -10.66 6.33
CA GLU A 107 6.68 -9.22 6.10
C GLU A 107 5.35 -8.91 5.43
N ILE A 108 5.00 -9.62 4.35
CA ILE A 108 3.70 -9.45 3.67
C ILE A 108 2.56 -9.80 4.64
N ALA A 109 2.65 -10.91 5.38
CA ALA A 109 1.61 -11.31 6.34
C ALA A 109 1.37 -10.24 7.42
N GLN A 110 2.43 -9.64 7.95
CA GLN A 110 2.32 -8.56 8.94
C GLN A 110 1.77 -7.27 8.34
N GLU A 111 2.15 -6.95 7.10
CA GLU A 111 1.64 -5.76 6.41
C GLU A 111 0.14 -5.88 6.16
N VAL A 112 -0.32 -7.03 5.65
CA VAL A 112 -1.73 -7.32 5.47
C VAL A 112 -2.45 -7.23 6.83
N ASP A 113 -2.05 -8.00 7.83
CA ASP A 113 -2.71 -8.07 9.15
C ASP A 113 -2.86 -6.70 9.85
N ARG A 114 -1.86 -5.82 9.72
CA ARG A 114 -1.85 -4.51 10.39
C ARG A 114 -2.54 -3.40 9.60
N THR A 115 -2.94 -3.65 8.34
CA THR A 115 -3.53 -2.62 7.51
C THR A 115 -4.95 -2.30 7.96
N LYS A 116 -5.26 -1.00 8.04
CA LYS A 116 -6.63 -0.55 8.34
C LYS A 116 -7.54 -0.87 7.16
N VAL A 117 -8.64 -1.57 7.45
CA VAL A 117 -9.59 -2.03 6.44
C VAL A 117 -10.86 -1.19 6.50
N PRO A 118 -11.33 -0.63 5.37
CA PRO A 118 -12.66 -0.03 5.31
C PRO A 118 -13.73 -1.12 5.50
N PRO A 119 -14.87 -0.86 6.19
CA PRO A 119 -15.86 -1.90 6.50
C PRO A 119 -16.34 -2.71 5.29
N ILE A 120 -16.46 -2.05 4.13
CA ILE A 120 -16.88 -2.70 2.87
C ILE A 120 -15.83 -3.67 2.29
N GLY A 121 -14.56 -3.53 2.69
CA GLY A 121 -13.43 -4.36 2.25
C GLY A 121 -13.11 -5.56 3.16
N MET A 122 -13.84 -5.73 4.27
CA MET A 122 -13.53 -6.75 5.28
C MET A 122 -13.49 -8.18 4.71
N GLY A 123 -14.45 -8.54 3.85
CA GLY A 123 -14.47 -9.87 3.24
C GLY A 123 -13.29 -10.12 2.28
N LEU A 124 -12.87 -9.10 1.52
CA LEU A 124 -11.66 -9.20 0.69
C LEU A 124 -10.41 -9.31 1.57
N HIS A 125 -10.39 -8.59 2.69
CA HIS A 125 -9.27 -8.63 3.63
C HIS A 125 -9.09 -10.00 4.27
N GLU A 126 -10.17 -10.64 4.71
CA GLU A 126 -10.13 -12.00 5.24
C GLU A 126 -9.58 -12.98 4.20
N GLN A 127 -10.00 -12.86 2.93
CA GLN A 127 -9.45 -13.66 1.83
C GLN A 127 -7.95 -13.38 1.61
N MET A 128 -7.55 -12.10 1.55
CA MET A 128 -6.15 -11.69 1.40
C MET A 128 -5.27 -12.24 2.53
N LEU A 129 -5.71 -12.09 3.78
CA LEU A 129 -4.99 -12.59 4.95
C LEU A 129 -4.86 -14.11 4.90
N SER A 130 -5.95 -14.83 4.60
CA SER A 130 -5.92 -16.28 4.49
C SER A 130 -4.99 -16.77 3.39
N THR A 131 -4.99 -16.13 2.21
CA THR A 131 -4.08 -16.44 1.10
C THR A 131 -2.63 -16.17 1.49
N THR A 132 -2.37 -15.03 2.15
CA THR A 132 -1.01 -14.66 2.59
C THR A 132 -0.47 -15.63 3.63
N LEU A 133 -1.30 -16.08 4.58
CA LEU A 133 -0.93 -17.10 5.56
C LEU A 133 -0.66 -18.46 4.90
N SER A 134 -1.37 -18.80 3.83
CA SER A 134 -1.09 -20.00 3.03
C SER A 134 0.28 -19.94 2.35
N TYR A 135 0.65 -18.79 1.80
CA TYR A 135 2.00 -18.56 1.26
C TYR A 135 3.10 -18.58 2.34
N LEU A 136 2.82 -18.06 3.54
CA LEU A 136 3.73 -18.17 4.69
C LEU A 136 3.96 -19.62 5.09
N GLU A 137 2.91 -20.44 5.09
CA GLU A 137 3.00 -21.87 5.34
C GLU A 137 3.82 -22.59 4.26
N ALA A 138 3.62 -22.24 2.98
CA ALA A 138 4.42 -22.76 1.87
C ALA A 138 5.91 -22.43 2.03
N ALA A 139 6.24 -21.19 2.41
CA ALA A 139 7.61 -20.77 2.68
C ALA A 139 8.23 -21.52 3.87
N ARG A 140 7.46 -21.79 4.92
CA ARG A 140 7.89 -22.61 6.06
C ARG A 140 8.18 -24.04 5.63
N SER A 141 7.31 -24.66 4.84
CA SER A 141 7.50 -26.01 4.33
C SER A 141 8.71 -26.10 3.38
N ALA A 142 8.95 -25.08 2.58
CA ALA A 142 10.14 -24.99 1.73
C ALA A 142 11.44 -24.91 2.56
N LEU A 143 11.45 -24.15 3.66
CA LEU A 143 12.58 -24.12 4.60
C LEU A 143 12.78 -25.49 5.28
N GLN A 144 11.70 -26.18 5.62
CA GLN A 144 11.77 -27.54 6.17
C GLN A 144 12.40 -28.51 5.16
N TRP A 145 12.00 -28.47 3.90
CA TRP A 145 12.63 -29.23 2.81
C TRP A 145 14.14 -28.98 2.72
N VAL A 146 14.56 -27.70 2.75
CA VAL A 146 15.99 -27.36 2.70
C VAL A 146 16.75 -27.86 3.93
N SER A 147 16.10 -27.88 5.10
CA SER A 147 16.71 -28.29 6.37
C SER A 147 16.74 -29.81 6.56
N ALA A 148 15.76 -30.52 5.97
CA ALA A 148 15.58 -31.96 6.03
C ALA A 148 15.14 -32.46 4.64
N PRO A 149 16.08 -32.74 3.72
CA PRO A 149 15.80 -33.00 2.31
C PRO A 149 15.31 -34.43 2.06
N GLU A 150 14.15 -34.73 2.63
CA GLU A 150 13.39 -35.96 2.41
C GLU A 150 12.30 -35.71 1.36
N GLN A 151 12.07 -36.66 0.46
CA GLN A 151 11.09 -36.50 -0.62
C GLN A 151 9.70 -36.09 -0.10
N GLU A 152 9.29 -36.64 1.05
CA GLU A 152 8.04 -36.29 1.73
C GLU A 152 7.95 -34.79 2.07
N ASN A 153 9.05 -34.16 2.53
CA ASN A 153 9.08 -32.73 2.83
C ASN A 153 9.01 -31.88 1.55
N GLN A 154 9.60 -32.36 0.45
CA GLN A 154 9.48 -31.70 -0.85
C GLN A 154 8.05 -31.75 -1.37
N ASP A 155 7.44 -32.94 -1.36
CA ASP A 155 6.08 -33.17 -1.84
C ASP A 155 5.07 -32.35 -1.03
N LEU A 156 5.26 -32.26 0.29
CA LEU A 156 4.45 -31.41 1.17
C LEU A 156 4.60 -29.93 0.81
N ALA A 157 5.84 -29.45 0.59
CA ALA A 157 6.07 -28.06 0.22
C ALA A 157 5.42 -27.70 -1.12
N ILE A 158 5.47 -28.61 -2.10
CA ILE A 158 4.79 -28.48 -3.39
C ILE A 158 3.27 -28.41 -3.18
N GLN A 159 2.70 -29.33 -2.40
CA GLN A 159 1.27 -29.39 -2.16
C GLN A 159 0.75 -28.10 -1.50
N ILE A 160 1.43 -27.60 -0.48
CA ILE A 160 1.04 -26.38 0.22
C ILE A 160 1.16 -25.16 -0.72
N LEU A 161 2.20 -25.10 -1.55
CA LEU A 161 2.33 -24.03 -2.54
C LEU A 161 1.19 -24.05 -3.57
N GLU A 162 0.76 -25.22 -4.03
CA GLU A 162 -0.40 -25.34 -4.92
C GLU A 162 -1.70 -24.86 -4.26
N VAL A 163 -1.93 -25.19 -2.99
CA VAL A 163 -3.08 -24.66 -2.23
C VAL A 163 -3.02 -23.13 -2.16
N ALA A 164 -1.85 -22.55 -1.90
CA ALA A 164 -1.67 -21.09 -1.88
C ALA A 164 -1.96 -20.45 -3.26
N ARG A 165 -1.53 -21.09 -4.35
CA ARG A 165 -1.82 -20.67 -5.73
C ARG A 165 -3.31 -20.69 -6.06
N GLU A 166 -4.01 -21.74 -5.64
CA GLU A 166 -5.47 -21.85 -5.82
C GLU A 166 -6.20 -20.72 -5.08
N MET A 167 -5.85 -20.48 -3.82
CA MET A 167 -6.43 -19.39 -3.01
C MET A 167 -6.15 -18.02 -3.61
N LYS A 168 -4.94 -17.80 -4.15
CA LYS A 168 -4.61 -16.56 -4.86
C LYS A 168 -5.40 -16.42 -6.16
N SER A 169 -5.57 -17.48 -6.93
CA SER A 169 -6.40 -17.46 -8.14
C SER A 169 -7.86 -17.13 -7.83
N GLU A 170 -8.38 -17.61 -6.70
CA GLU A 170 -9.72 -17.22 -6.23
C GLU A 170 -9.77 -15.75 -5.80
N LEU A 171 -8.76 -15.29 -5.03
CA LEU A 171 -8.62 -13.90 -4.62
C LEU A 171 -8.60 -12.94 -5.82
N GLU A 172 -7.83 -13.24 -6.86
CA GLU A 172 -7.73 -12.43 -8.09
C GLU A 172 -9.06 -12.31 -8.85
N LYS A 173 -9.97 -13.28 -8.70
CA LYS A 173 -11.31 -13.24 -9.30
C LYS A 173 -12.29 -12.37 -8.51
N ASN A 174 -11.89 -11.88 -7.33
CA ASN A 174 -12.76 -11.06 -6.50
C ASN A 174 -13.10 -9.74 -7.22
N LYS A 175 -14.40 -9.48 -7.39
CA LYS A 175 -14.92 -8.33 -8.15
C LYS A 175 -14.37 -7.00 -7.63
N TRP A 176 -14.09 -6.89 -6.34
CA TRP A 176 -13.61 -5.66 -5.71
C TRP A 176 -12.22 -5.23 -6.19
N LEU A 177 -11.41 -6.18 -6.69
CA LEU A 177 -10.10 -5.88 -7.29
C LEU A 177 -10.21 -5.42 -8.75
N VAL A 178 -11.34 -5.73 -9.41
CA VAL A 178 -11.55 -5.59 -10.86
C VAL A 178 -12.54 -4.48 -11.22
N SER A 179 -13.47 -4.11 -10.32
CA SER A 179 -14.54 -3.15 -10.61
C SER A 179 -14.22 -1.71 -10.17
N LEU A 180 -14.42 -0.77 -11.10
CA LEU A 180 -14.78 0.64 -10.91
C LEU A 180 -16.26 0.82 -11.27
#